data_AF-A0A453PAU9-F1
#
_entry.id   AF-A0A453PAU9-F1
#
_cell.length_a   1.000
_cell.length_b   1.000
_cell.length_c   1.000
_cell.angle_alpha   90.00
_cell.angle_beta   90.00
_cell.angle_gamma   90.00
#
_symmetry.space_group_name_H-M   'P 1'
#
loop_
_entity.id
_entity.type
_entity.pdbx_description
1 polymer ?
#
loop_
_entity_poly.entity_id
_entity_poly.type
_entity_poly.pdbx_seq_one_letter_code
_entity_poly.pdbx_strand_id
1 'polypeptide(L)'
;EVQRIKREHPDDDQCIVNDRVKGRLKVTRAFGAGYLKQAKLNNGLLEMFRNEYIGDAPYISCIPSLCHHKLTSRDQFLVLSSDGLYQYLSNEEVVLHVENFMERFPEGDPAQSLIEELLSRAAKKAGMDFYELLDIPQGDRRKYHDDVTVMVVSLEGRIWKSSGTYV
;
A
#
# COMPACT_ATOMS: atom_id res chain seq x y z
N GLU A 1 -16.05 1.95 2.24
CA GLU A 1 -15.34 2.54 3.41
C GLU A 1 -15.73 3.98 3.76
N VAL A 2 -15.61 4.97 2.87
CA VAL A 2 -15.99 6.38 3.21
C VAL A 2 -17.42 6.48 3.75
N GLN A 3 -18.39 5.88 3.06
CA GLN A 3 -19.79 5.84 3.49
C GLN A 3 -20.03 5.00 4.76
N ARG A 4 -19.12 4.08 5.09
CA ARG A 4 -19.17 3.35 6.36
C ARG A 4 -18.86 4.32 7.51
N ILE A 5 -17.73 5.03 7.41
CA ILE A 5 -17.30 6.00 8.43
C ILE A 5 -18.36 7.10 8.61
N LYS A 6 -18.87 7.70 7.52
CA LYS A 6 -19.92 8.73 7.60
C LYS A 6 -21.21 8.26 8.29
N ARG A 7 -21.56 6.97 8.16
CA ARG A 7 -22.74 6.41 8.83
C ARG A 7 -22.49 6.05 10.29
N GLU A 8 -21.26 5.65 10.63
CA GLU A 8 -20.86 5.39 12.01
C GLU A 8 -20.70 6.69 12.81
N HIS A 9 -20.46 7.81 12.14
CA HIS A 9 -20.25 9.13 12.72
C HIS A 9 -21.19 10.18 12.09
N PRO A 10 -22.52 10.06 12.26
CA PRO A 10 -23.49 10.94 11.60
C PRO A 10 -23.40 12.40 12.09
N ASP A 11 -22.89 12.61 13.30
CA ASP A 11 -22.76 13.93 13.94
C ASP A 11 -21.40 14.62 13.65
N ASP A 12 -20.54 13.99 12.83
CA ASP A 12 -19.21 14.52 12.48
C ASP A 12 -19.07 14.65 10.96
N ASP A 13 -19.36 15.86 10.45
CA ASP A 13 -19.21 16.21 9.05
C ASP A 13 -17.73 16.27 8.60
N GLN A 14 -16.80 16.35 9.55
CA GLN A 14 -15.35 16.34 9.35
C GLN A 14 -14.72 14.95 9.58
N CYS A 15 -15.50 13.87 9.62
CA CYS A 15 -14.96 12.51 9.78
C CYS A 15 -14.02 12.13 8.61
N ILE A 16 -14.20 12.72 7.42
CA ILE A 16 -13.36 12.57 6.24
C ILE A 16 -13.04 13.94 5.65
N VAL A 17 -11.76 14.31 5.61
CA VAL A 17 -11.26 15.59 5.10
C VAL A 17 -10.08 15.34 4.17
N ASN A 18 -10.07 15.95 2.98
CA ASN A 18 -9.02 15.78 1.97
C ASN A 18 -8.66 14.31 1.70
N ASP A 19 -9.70 13.47 1.55
CA ASP A 19 -9.60 12.02 1.37
C ASP A 19 -8.84 11.28 2.47
N ARG A 20 -8.86 11.80 3.70
CA ARG A 20 -8.21 11.22 4.88
C ARG A 20 -9.19 11.20 6.06
N VAL A 21 -9.09 10.18 6.90
CA VAL A 21 -9.85 10.09 8.16
C VAL A 21 -9.39 11.18 9.12
N LYS A 22 -10.32 12.05 9.53
CA LYS A 22 -10.07 13.29 10.29
C LYS A 22 -8.95 14.17 9.70
N GLY A 23 -8.72 14.11 8.39
CA GLY A 23 -7.60 14.80 7.73
C GLY A 23 -6.20 14.23 8.05
N ARG A 24 -6.08 13.19 8.86
CA ARG A 24 -4.80 12.66 9.33
C ARG A 24 -4.34 11.42 8.58
N LEU A 25 -5.21 10.41 8.43
CA LEU A 25 -4.80 9.09 7.95
C LEU A 25 -5.47 8.74 6.61
N LYS A 26 -4.67 8.34 5.61
CA LYS A 26 -5.20 7.97 4.28
C LYS A 26 -5.95 6.64 4.30
N VAL A 27 -5.50 5.68 5.12
CA VAL A 27 -6.14 4.37 5.27
C VAL A 27 -7.28 4.43 6.29
N THR A 28 -8.35 3.68 6.01
CA THR A 28 -9.56 3.61 6.87
C THR A 28 -9.54 2.44 7.84
N ARG A 29 -8.57 1.54 7.67
CA ARG A 29 -8.31 0.40 8.55
C ARG A 29 -6.81 0.24 8.75
N ALA A 30 -6.38 0.07 10.00
CA ALA A 30 -4.98 -0.11 10.34
C ALA A 30 -4.84 -0.70 11.74
N PHE A 31 -3.75 -1.45 11.97
CA PHE A 31 -3.23 -1.63 13.33
C PHE A 31 -2.64 -0.31 13.85
N GLY A 32 -2.49 -0.17 15.17
CA GLY A 32 -2.00 1.09 15.77
C GLY A 32 -2.99 2.25 15.57
N ALA A 33 -2.46 3.46 15.34
CA ALA A 33 -3.23 4.71 15.15
C ALA A 33 -4.32 4.94 16.21
N GLY A 34 -3.96 4.70 17.48
CA GLY A 34 -4.89 4.72 18.62
C GLY A 34 -5.62 6.05 18.79
N TYR A 35 -5.02 7.16 18.37
CA TYR A 35 -5.62 8.49 18.40
C TYR A 35 -6.87 8.65 17.52
N LEU A 36 -7.12 7.72 16.59
CA LEU A 36 -8.37 7.63 15.82
C LEU A 36 -9.32 6.55 16.35
N LYS A 37 -8.91 5.79 17.38
CA LYS A 37 -9.68 4.65 17.91
C LYS A 37 -10.24 4.87 19.31
N GLN A 38 -9.56 5.68 20.11
CA GLN A 38 -9.97 5.97 21.49
C GLN A 38 -9.63 7.42 21.84
N ALA A 39 -10.60 8.15 22.38
CA ALA A 39 -10.42 9.53 22.82
C ALA A 39 -9.25 9.67 23.84
N LYS A 40 -9.08 8.71 24.75
CA LYS A 40 -7.95 8.69 25.71
C LYS A 40 -6.58 8.72 25.02
N LEU A 41 -6.41 7.97 23.93
CA LEU A 41 -5.14 7.92 23.19
C LEU A 41 -4.95 9.18 22.35
N ASN A 42 -6.02 9.79 21.87
CA ASN A 42 -5.99 11.10 21.23
C ASN A 42 -5.57 12.19 22.23
N ASN A 43 -6.12 12.19 23.45
CA ASN A 43 -5.82 13.15 24.50
C ASN A 43 -4.36 13.05 25.00
N GLY A 44 -3.73 11.89 24.85
CA GLY A 44 -2.31 11.68 25.12
C GLY A 44 -1.36 12.36 24.13
N LEU A 45 -1.86 12.86 22.99
CA LEU A 45 -1.05 13.62 22.03
C LEU A 45 -0.83 15.06 22.50
N LEU A 46 0.24 15.68 21.98
CA LEU A 46 0.40 17.14 22.05
C LEU A 46 -0.80 17.81 21.37
N GLU A 47 -1.22 18.95 21.91
CA GLU A 47 -2.47 19.63 21.51
C GLU A 47 -2.57 19.84 19.99
N MET A 48 -1.49 20.25 19.33
CA MET A 48 -1.46 20.45 17.87
C MET A 48 -1.70 19.18 17.02
N PHE A 49 -1.49 18.00 17.60
CA PHE A 49 -1.69 16.70 16.96
C PHE A 49 -3.01 16.03 17.34
N ARG A 50 -3.74 16.59 18.30
CA ARG A 50 -5.07 16.08 18.67
C ARG A 50 -6.03 16.24 17.49
N ASN A 51 -6.98 15.32 17.43
CA ASN A 51 -8.14 15.44 16.58
C ASN A 51 -9.31 15.90 17.45
N GLU A 52 -10.23 16.66 16.85
CA GLU A 52 -11.55 16.81 17.43
C GLU A 52 -12.24 15.43 17.40
N TYR A 53 -12.30 14.78 18.56
CA TYR A 53 -12.81 13.42 18.70
C TYR A 53 -14.23 13.51 19.25
N ILE A 54 -15.21 13.16 18.44
CA ILE A 54 -16.64 13.28 18.79
C ILE A 54 -17.14 11.90 19.23
N GLY A 55 -17.65 11.82 20.46
CA GLY A 55 -18.09 10.57 21.07
C GLY A 55 -16.94 9.60 21.39
N ASP A 56 -17.29 8.31 21.52
CA ASP A 56 -16.34 7.24 21.89
C ASP A 56 -16.14 6.20 20.77
N ALA A 57 -16.82 6.37 19.63
CA ALA A 57 -16.74 5.44 18.52
C ALA A 57 -15.39 5.58 17.78
N PRO A 58 -14.74 4.47 17.38
CA PRO A 58 -13.51 4.53 16.60
C PRO A 58 -13.78 5.02 15.17
N TYR A 59 -12.95 5.92 14.65
CA TYR A 59 -13.00 6.38 13.25
C TYR A 59 -12.36 5.39 12.28
N ILE A 60 -11.43 4.55 12.76
CA ILE A 60 -10.79 3.49 11.98
C ILE A 60 -10.87 2.15 12.73
N SER A 61 -10.85 1.07 11.97
CA SER A 61 -10.88 -0.30 12.51
C SER A 61 -9.57 -1.04 12.26
N CYS A 62 -9.25 -2.07 13.05
CA CYS A 62 -8.24 -3.06 12.71
C CYS A 62 -8.84 -4.39 12.25
N ILE A 63 -10.17 -4.45 12.06
CA ILE A 63 -10.86 -5.63 11.56
C ILE A 63 -10.65 -5.71 10.05
N PRO A 64 -10.06 -6.79 9.51
CA PRO A 64 -9.82 -6.91 8.07
C PRO A 64 -11.13 -7.10 7.28
N SER A 65 -11.06 -6.91 5.97
CA SER A 65 -12.09 -7.45 5.06
C SER A 65 -11.69 -8.87 4.69
N LEU A 66 -12.61 -9.82 4.83
CA LEU A 66 -12.36 -11.22 4.50
C LEU A 66 -12.96 -11.54 3.13
N CYS A 67 -12.14 -12.07 2.22
CA CYS A 67 -12.56 -12.62 0.94
C CYS A 67 -12.07 -14.06 0.85
N HIS A 68 -12.95 -14.98 0.45
CA HIS A 68 -12.61 -16.37 0.21
C HIS A 68 -12.73 -16.68 -1.28
N HIS A 69 -11.65 -17.17 -1.87
CA HIS A 69 -11.59 -17.60 -3.26
C HIS A 69 -11.22 -19.08 -3.33
N LYS A 70 -12.00 -19.88 -4.05
CA LYS A 70 -11.70 -21.29 -4.28
C LYS A 70 -10.87 -21.39 -5.56
N LEU A 71 -9.62 -21.86 -5.41
CA LEU A 71 -8.71 -22.02 -6.54
C LEU A 71 -9.26 -22.97 -7.60
N THR A 72 -8.95 -22.63 -8.84
CA THR A 72 -9.25 -23.38 -10.06
C THR A 72 -7.97 -23.56 -10.87
N SER A 73 -8.01 -24.40 -11.91
CA SER A 73 -6.87 -24.59 -12.82
C SER A 73 -6.52 -23.35 -13.65
N ARG A 74 -7.28 -22.26 -13.55
CA ARG A 74 -7.00 -20.98 -14.24
C ARG A 74 -6.22 -20.00 -13.35
N ASP A 75 -6.15 -20.25 -12.05
CA ASP A 75 -5.46 -19.38 -11.11
C ASP A 75 -3.96 -19.75 -11.09
N GLN A 76 -3.12 -18.94 -11.73
CA GLN A 76 -1.68 -19.23 -11.88
C GLN A 76 -0.84 -18.69 -10.71
N PHE A 77 -1.14 -17.47 -10.26
CA PHE A 77 -0.38 -16.80 -9.20
C PHE A 77 -1.23 -15.79 -8.44
N LEU A 78 -0.72 -15.36 -7.28
CA LEU A 78 -1.25 -14.27 -6.46
C LEU A 78 -0.14 -13.24 -6.22
N VAL A 79 -0.45 -11.97 -6.50
CA VAL A 79 0.44 -10.84 -6.16
C VAL A 79 -0.08 -10.15 -4.90
N LEU A 80 0.80 -10.03 -3.90
CA LEU A 80 0.58 -9.21 -2.71
C LEU A 80 1.58 -8.06 -2.72
N SER A 81 1.13 -6.83 -2.57
CA SER A 81 2.02 -5.67 -2.62
C SER A 81 1.53 -4.49 -1.78
N SER A 82 2.46 -3.57 -1.48
CA SER A 82 2.12 -2.25 -0.92
C SER A 82 1.61 -1.30 -2.00
N ASP A 83 0.95 -0.23 -1.58
CA ASP A 83 0.36 0.79 -2.46
C ASP A 83 1.39 1.54 -3.32
N GLY A 84 2.64 1.61 -2.87
CA GLY A 84 3.77 2.16 -3.64
C GLY A 84 3.88 1.58 -5.06
N LEU A 85 3.57 0.30 -5.25
CA LEU A 85 3.56 -0.35 -6.57
C LEU A 85 2.57 0.33 -7.53
N TYR A 86 1.37 0.58 -7.03
CA TYR A 86 0.22 1.04 -7.82
C TYR A 86 0.22 2.55 -8.08
N GLN A 87 1.24 3.26 -7.61
CA GLN A 87 1.51 4.64 -8.04
C GLN A 87 2.08 4.70 -9.47
N TYR A 88 2.58 3.56 -9.98
CA TYR A 88 3.30 3.45 -11.25
C TYR A 88 2.74 2.41 -12.22
N LEU A 89 2.03 1.41 -11.71
CA LEU A 89 1.50 0.28 -12.47
C LEU A 89 0.02 0.08 -12.16
N SER A 90 -0.80 -0.21 -13.17
CA SER A 90 -2.17 -0.68 -12.97
C SER A 90 -2.19 -2.15 -12.54
N ASN A 91 -3.34 -2.63 -12.03
CA ASN A 91 -3.50 -4.06 -11.69
C ASN A 91 -3.26 -4.96 -12.91
N GLU A 92 -3.76 -4.53 -14.08
CA GLU A 92 -3.64 -5.25 -15.34
C GLU A 92 -2.18 -5.28 -15.82
N GLU A 93 -1.45 -4.17 -15.70
CA GLU A 93 -0.02 -4.12 -16.03
C GLU A 93 0.80 -5.05 -15.12
N VAL A 94 0.49 -5.08 -13.81
CA VAL A 94 1.15 -5.99 -12.87
C VAL A 94 0.94 -7.45 -13.27
N VAL A 95 -0.31 -7.85 -13.56
CA VAL A 95 -0.64 -9.23 -13.95
C VAL A 95 0.07 -9.60 -15.26
N LEU A 96 -0.02 -8.74 -16.28
CA LEU A 96 0.59 -8.97 -17.58
C LEU A 96 2.13 -9.04 -17.49
N HIS A 97 2.74 -8.21 -16.64
CA HIS A 97 4.19 -8.23 -16.42
C HIS A 97 4.64 -9.56 -15.80
N VAL A 98 3.94 -10.00 -14.74
CA VAL A 98 4.27 -11.27 -14.06
C VAL A 98 4.06 -12.47 -14.99
N GLU A 99 2.95 -12.52 -15.72
CA GLU A 99 2.66 -13.59 -16.68
C GLU A 99 3.75 -13.70 -17.74
N ASN A 100 4.06 -12.59 -18.45
CA ASN A 100 5.11 -12.56 -19.47
C ASN A 100 6.49 -12.90 -18.91
N PHE A 101 6.80 -12.47 -17.68
CA PHE A 101 8.09 -12.73 -17.06
C PHE A 101 8.24 -14.21 -16.69
N MET A 102 7.21 -14.82 -16.09
CA MET A 102 7.22 -16.23 -15.72
C MET A 102 7.34 -17.15 -16.94
N GLU A 103 6.70 -16.80 -18.06
CA GLU A 103 6.83 -17.55 -19.32
C GLU A 103 8.26 -17.48 -19.90
N ARG A 104 8.88 -16.30 -19.85
CA ARG A 104 10.20 -16.07 -20.49
C ARG A 104 11.38 -16.46 -19.59
N PHE A 105 11.21 -16.35 -18.28
CA PHE A 105 12.26 -16.57 -17.28
C PHE A 105 11.74 -17.45 -16.13
N PRO A 106 11.56 -18.77 -16.34
CA PRO A 106 10.93 -19.66 -15.35
C PRO A 106 11.66 -19.76 -14.00
N GLU A 107 12.97 -19.45 -14.00
CA GLU A 107 13.84 -19.48 -12.82
C GLU A 107 14.14 -18.06 -12.26
N GLY A 108 13.58 -17.01 -12.88
CA GLY A 108 13.73 -15.64 -12.43
C GLY A 108 12.78 -15.28 -11.28
N ASP A 109 13.03 -14.14 -10.64
CA ASP A 109 12.15 -13.57 -9.62
C ASP A 109 11.19 -12.53 -10.24
N PRO A 110 9.90 -12.85 -10.45
CA PRO A 110 8.94 -11.90 -11.00
C PRO A 110 8.67 -10.71 -10.06
N ALA A 111 8.83 -10.88 -8.74
CA ALA A 111 8.67 -9.79 -7.78
C ALA A 111 9.80 -8.77 -7.93
N GLN A 112 11.04 -9.23 -8.08
CA GLN A 112 12.18 -8.35 -8.37
C GLN A 112 11.98 -7.61 -9.70
N SER A 113 11.54 -8.30 -10.75
CA SER A 113 11.31 -7.67 -12.06
C SER A 113 10.23 -6.58 -12.01
N LEU A 114 9.16 -6.76 -11.23
CA LEU A 114 8.16 -5.71 -11.00
C LEU A 114 8.75 -4.47 -10.31
N ILE A 115 9.64 -4.67 -9.35
CA ILE A 115 10.31 -3.56 -8.65
C ILE A 115 11.24 -2.81 -9.61
N GLU A 116 11.99 -3.53 -10.45
CA GLU A 116 12.85 -2.92 -11.48
C GLU A 116 12.04 -2.09 -12.49
N GLU A 117 10.91 -2.61 -12.97
CA GLU A 117 9.99 -1.89 -13.86
C GLU A 117 9.43 -0.62 -13.18
N LEU A 118 9.01 -0.72 -11.92
CA LEU A 118 8.56 0.44 -11.15
C LEU A 118 9.66 1.51 -11.04
N LEU A 119 10.87 1.11 -10.69
CA LEU A 119 12.00 2.03 -10.51
C LEU A 119 12.37 2.71 -11.84
N SER A 120 12.30 1.98 -12.95
CA SER A 120 12.46 2.53 -14.30
C SER A 120 11.38 3.59 -14.61
N ARG A 121 10.11 3.32 -14.29
CA ARG A 121 9.01 4.29 -14.45
C ARG A 121 9.17 5.49 -13.53
N ALA A 122 9.62 5.29 -12.29
CA ALA A 122 9.88 6.35 -11.33
C ALA A 122 11.00 7.29 -11.81
N ALA A 123 12.12 6.72 -12.29
CA ALA A 123 13.25 7.48 -12.85
C ALA A 123 12.80 8.30 -14.07
N LYS A 124 12.07 7.67 -15.01
CA LYS A 124 11.53 8.34 -16.19
C LYS A 124 10.57 9.48 -15.83
N LYS A 125 9.70 9.28 -14.84
CA LYS A 125 8.79 10.32 -14.34
C LYS A 125 9.54 11.49 -13.69
N ALA A 126 10.67 11.21 -13.05
CA ALA A 126 11.54 12.19 -12.45
C ALA A 126 12.49 12.87 -13.45
N GLY A 127 12.52 12.41 -14.71
CA GLY A 127 13.37 12.96 -15.77
C GLY A 127 14.86 12.63 -15.61
N MET A 128 15.18 11.49 -14.99
CA MET A 128 16.54 11.02 -14.74
C MET A 128 16.74 9.57 -15.20
N ASP A 129 17.99 9.13 -15.27
CA ASP A 129 18.35 7.74 -15.57
C ASP A 129 18.05 6.80 -14.38
N PHE A 130 17.89 5.51 -14.68
CA PHE A 130 17.63 4.47 -13.68
C PHE A 130 18.73 4.39 -12.62
N TYR A 131 20.00 4.44 -13.02
CA TYR A 131 21.12 4.36 -12.07
C TYR A 131 21.25 5.63 -11.25
N GLU A 132 20.92 6.80 -11.82
CA GLU A 132 20.86 8.06 -11.08
C GLU A 132 19.82 8.00 -9.96
N LEU A 133 18.66 7.39 -10.19
CA LEU A 133 17.62 7.18 -9.16
C LEU A 133 18.14 6.27 -8.03
N LEU A 134 18.86 5.19 -8.37
CA LEU A 134 19.40 4.25 -7.38
C LEU A 134 20.46 4.89 -6.48
N ASP A 135 21.27 5.78 -7.04
CA ASP A 135 22.34 6.49 -6.33
C ASP A 135 21.82 7.58 -5.37
N ILE A 136 20.52 7.90 -5.42
CA ILE A 136 19.93 8.89 -4.51
C ILE A 136 20.06 8.40 -3.06
N PRO A 137 20.56 9.24 -2.13
CA PRO A 137 20.72 8.85 -0.74
C PRO A 137 19.41 8.44 -0.04
N GLN A 138 19.54 7.50 0.89
CA GLN A 138 18.45 7.06 1.75
C GLN A 138 17.92 8.26 2.57
N GLY A 139 16.67 8.66 2.32
CA GLY A 139 16.05 9.87 2.88
C GLY A 139 15.49 10.80 1.80
N ASP A 140 16.21 10.96 0.70
CA ASP A 140 15.75 11.75 -0.45
C ASP A 140 14.96 10.90 -1.46
N ARG A 141 15.13 9.57 -1.45
CA ARG A 141 14.41 8.62 -2.33
C ARG A 141 12.89 8.75 -2.25
N ARG A 142 12.33 9.08 -1.07
CA ARG A 142 10.88 9.27 -0.87
C ARG A 142 10.26 10.41 -1.69
N LYS A 143 11.08 11.30 -2.24
CA LYS A 143 10.62 12.35 -3.18
C LYS A 143 10.21 11.77 -4.54
N TYR A 144 10.70 10.58 -4.87
CA TYR A 144 10.56 9.96 -6.18
C TYR A 144 9.62 8.77 -6.14
N HIS A 145 9.74 7.88 -5.16
CA HIS A 145 8.81 6.76 -4.97
C HIS A 145 8.63 6.41 -3.49
N ASP A 146 7.52 5.76 -3.15
CA ASP A 146 7.28 5.26 -1.79
C ASP A 146 8.01 3.94 -1.54
N ASP A 147 7.94 3.44 -0.30
CA ASP A 147 8.44 2.11 0.04
C ASP A 147 7.59 1.03 -0.67
N VAL A 148 8.25 0.14 -1.40
CA VAL A 148 7.59 -0.90 -2.20
C VAL A 148 7.92 -2.29 -1.65
N THR A 149 6.90 -3.11 -1.45
CA THR A 149 7.04 -4.54 -1.17
C THR A 149 6.17 -5.32 -2.14
N VAL A 150 6.71 -6.39 -2.72
CA VAL A 150 6.00 -7.27 -3.66
C VAL A 150 6.28 -8.73 -3.32
N MET A 151 5.23 -9.54 -3.25
CA MET A 151 5.32 -10.99 -3.11
C MET A 151 4.50 -11.64 -4.21
N VAL A 152 5.11 -12.57 -4.94
CA VAL A 152 4.44 -13.36 -5.98
C VAL A 152 4.39 -14.81 -5.53
N VAL A 153 3.18 -15.30 -5.28
CA VAL A 153 2.93 -16.69 -4.89
C VAL A 153 2.47 -17.43 -6.14
N SER A 154 3.29 -18.33 -6.69
CA SER A 154 2.80 -19.25 -7.72
C SER A 154 1.93 -20.33 -7.08
N LEU A 155 0.77 -20.54 -7.71
CA LEU A 155 -0.20 -21.53 -7.31
C LEU A 155 0.06 -22.87 -8.03
N GLU A 156 1.02 -22.89 -8.96
CA GLU A 156 1.57 -24.08 -9.61
C GLU A 156 2.67 -24.76 -8.78
N GLY A 157 3.04 -24.21 -7.62
CA GLY A 157 3.92 -24.84 -6.63
C GLY A 157 5.24 -24.14 -6.32
N ARG A 158 5.42 -22.87 -6.69
CA ARG A 158 6.63 -22.06 -6.36
C ARG A 158 6.23 -20.79 -5.62
N ILE A 159 7.00 -20.31 -4.63
CA ILE A 159 6.72 -19.05 -3.92
C ILE A 159 7.97 -18.17 -3.98
N TRP A 160 7.85 -16.95 -4.53
CA TRP A 160 8.93 -15.96 -4.59
C TRP A 160 8.63 -14.77 -3.68
N LYS A 161 9.65 -14.29 -2.96
CA LYS A 161 9.53 -13.17 -2.03
C LYS A 161 10.68 -12.21 -2.26
N SER A 162 10.35 -10.95 -2.55
CA SER A 162 11.33 -9.86 -2.61
C SER A 162 10.88 -8.71 -1.73
N SER A 163 11.75 -8.27 -0.82
CA SER A 163 11.54 -7.08 -0.01
C SER A 163 12.71 -6.14 -0.24
N GLY A 164 12.45 -4.97 -0.83
CA GLY A 164 13.48 -3.96 -1.04
C GLY A 164 13.77 -3.20 0.25
N THR A 165 14.87 -3.55 0.92
CA THR A 165 15.64 -2.60 1.75
C THR A 165 16.98 -2.40 1.08
N TYR A 166 17.06 -1.37 0.24
CA TYR A 166 18.31 -0.97 -0.40
C TYR A 166 19.18 -0.24 0.63
N VAL A 167 20.25 -0.90 1.08
CA VAL A 167 21.33 -0.31 1.91
C VAL A 167 21.98 0.84 1.16
#